data_AF-A0A3P1YQ54-F1
#
_entry.id   AF-A0A3P1YQ54-F1
#
_cell.length_a   1.000
_cell.length_b   1.000
_cell.length_c   1.000
_cell.angle_alpha   90.00
_cell.angle_beta   90.00
_cell.angle_gamma   90.00
#
_symmetry.space_group_name_H-M   'P 1'
#
loop_
_entity.id
_entity.type
_entity.pdbx_description
1 polymer ?
#
loop_
_entity_poly.entity_id
_entity_poly.type
_entity_poly.pdbx_seq_one_letter_code
_entity_poly.pdbx_strand_id
1 'polypeptide(L)' 'MEHEIVNKETPEMKQLISGIREVSKRLREIAQTHRPLFGGEIYLTGREVCERLFVSP' A
#
# COMPACT_ATOMS: atom_id res chain seq x y z
N MET A 1 25.86 26.88 5.78
CA MET A 1 24.57 26.24 6.11
C MET A 1 24.86 24.76 6.21
N GLU A 2 24.73 24.18 7.41
CA GLU A 2 24.86 22.74 7.57
C GLU A 2 23.65 22.09 6.90
N HIS A 3 23.90 21.20 5.95
CA HIS A 3 22.83 20.40 5.36
C HIS A 3 22.50 19.27 6.33
N GLU A 4 21.33 19.33 6.96
CA GLU A 4 20.80 18.19 7.71
C GLU A 4 20.62 17.01 6.75
N ILE A 5 21.35 15.92 7.01
CA ILE A 5 21.28 14.71 6.19
C ILE A 5 19.99 13.98 6.54
N VAL A 6 18.94 14.23 5.76
CA VAL A 6 17.68 13.48 5.85
C VAL A 6 17.92 12.05 5.38
N ASN A 7 17.72 11.10 6.28
CA ASN A 7 17.87 9.67 6.01
C ASN A 7 16.71 8.90 6.66
N LYS A 8 16.64 7.58 6.46
CA LYS A 8 15.54 6.74 6.97
C LYS A 8 15.38 6.77 8.49
N GLU A 9 16.44 7.08 9.22
CA GLU A 9 16.44 7.13 10.67
C GLU A 9 15.99 8.47 11.24
N THR A 10 15.90 9.53 10.42
CA THR A 10 15.46 10.84 10.90
C THR A 10 13.99 10.81 11.31
N PRO A 11 13.60 11.55 12.36
CA PRO A 11 12.24 11.53 12.87
C PRO A 11 11.18 11.82 11.80
N GLU A 12 11.44 12.77 10.90
CA GLU A 12 10.54 13.20 9.84
C GLU A 12 10.31 12.07 8.83
N MET A 13 11.40 11.39 8.43
CA MET A 13 11.32 10.27 7.49
C MET A 13 10.64 9.05 8.12
N LYS A 14 10.89 8.79 9.41
CA LYS A 14 10.17 7.74 10.17
C LYS A 14 8.67 8.00 10.23
N GLN A 15 8.27 9.24 10.51
CA GLN A 15 6.86 9.64 10.51
C GLN A 15 6.22 9.48 9.14
N LEU A 16 6.91 9.91 8.07
CA LEU A 16 6.43 9.75 6.70
C LEU A 16 6.22 8.26 6.34
N ILE A 17 7.22 7.42 6.62
CA ILE A 17 7.15 5.97 6.35
C ILE A 17 6.00 5.33 7.17
N SER A 18 5.84 5.72 8.44
CA SER A 18 4.74 5.25 9.28
C SER A 18 3.37 5.63 8.68
N GLY A 19 3.22 6.88 8.23
CA GLY A 19 1.99 7.35 7.59
C GLY A 19 1.67 6.57 6.31
N ILE A 20 2.66 6.32 5.46
CA ILE A 20 2.49 5.51 4.23
C ILE A 20 2.06 4.09 4.56
N ARG A 21 2.63 3.48 5.62
CA ARG A 21 2.25 2.13 6.07
C ARG A 21 0.80 2.09 6.56
N GLU A 22 0.36 3.10 7.30
CA GLU A 22 -1.01 3.19 7.79
C GLU A 22 -2.02 3.38 6.64
N VAL A 23 -1.74 4.27 5.69
CA VAL A 23 -2.56 4.42 4.48
C VAL A 23 -2.65 3.11 3.70
N SER A 24 -1.53 2.41 3.54
CA SER A 24 -1.49 1.11 2.86
C SER A 24 -2.32 0.04 3.58
N LYS A 25 -2.34 0.06 4.91
CA LYS A 25 -3.17 -0.85 5.72
C LYS A 25 -4.66 -0.59 5.47
N ARG A 26 -5.10 0.67 5.57
CA ARG A 26 -6.50 1.05 5.33
C ARG A 26 -6.95 0.74 3.91
N LEU A 27 -6.08 0.97 2.92
CA LEU A 27 -6.37 0.64 1.53
C LEU A 27 -6.61 -0.87 1.36
N ARG A 28 -5.81 -1.73 1.99
CA ARG A 28 -6.03 -3.18 1.98
C ARG A 28 -7.35 -3.58 2.63
N GLU A 29 -7.70 -2.98 3.77
CA GLU A 29 -8.97 -3.24 4.45
C GLU A 29 -10.18 -2.86 3.58
N ILE A 30 -10.14 -1.67 2.97
CA ILE A 30 -11.18 -1.20 2.05
C ILE A 30 -11.25 -2.10 0.80
N ALA A 31 -10.10 -2.47 0.23
CA ALA A 31 -10.02 -3.32 -0.93
C ALA A 31 -10.67 -4.71 -0.71
N GLN A 32 -10.42 -5.31 0.47
CA GLN A 32 -10.99 -6.62 0.82
C GLN A 32 -12.49 -6.57 1.10
N THR A 33 -12.98 -5.49 1.72
CA THR A 33 -14.37 -5.39 2.18
C THR A 33 -15.31 -4.85 1.11
N HIS A 34 -14.88 -3.81 0.37
CA HIS A 34 -15.74 -3.06 -0.53
C HIS A 34 -15.43 -3.32 -2.01
N ARG A 35 -14.30 -3.97 -2.34
CA ARG A 35 -13.82 -4.19 -3.72
C ARG A 35 -14.02 -2.96 -4.62
N PRO A 36 -13.41 -1.82 -4.25
CA PRO A 36 -13.64 -0.54 -4.92
C PRO A 36 -13.27 -0.60 -6.40
N LEU A 37 -14.02 0.15 -7.19
CA LEU A 37 -13.73 0.39 -8.61
C LEU A 37 -12.70 1.51 -8.73
N PHE A 38 -11.61 1.26 -9.46
CA PHE A 38 -10.62 2.27 -9.82
C PHE A 38 -10.65 2.46 -11.34
N GLY A 39 -11.00 3.64 -11.82
CA GLY A 39 -11.07 3.89 -13.26
C GLY A 39 -12.06 3.00 -14.03
N GLY A 40 -13.05 2.42 -13.34
CA GLY A 40 -13.99 1.45 -13.91
C GLY A 40 -13.53 -0.02 -13.80
N GLU A 41 -12.32 -0.28 -13.31
CA GLU A 41 -11.78 -1.62 -13.10
C GLU A 41 -11.96 -2.08 -11.65
N ILE A 42 -12.23 -3.37 -11.44
CA ILE A 42 -12.38 -3.95 -10.11
C ILE A 42 -11.01 -4.29 -9.54
N TYR A 43 -10.73 -3.83 -8.32
CA TYR A 43 -9.54 -4.27 -7.60
C TYR A 43 -9.64 -5.75 -7.21
N LEU A 44 -8.63 -6.53 -7.61
CA LEU A 44 -8.45 -7.93 -7.19
C LEU A 44 -7.26 -8.06 -6.26
N THR A 45 -7.42 -8.85 -5.20
CA THR A 45 -6.32 -9.26 -4.34
C THR A 45 -5.35 -10.19 -5.07
N GLY A 46 -4.11 -10.33 -4.59
CA GLY A 46 -3.13 -11.24 -5.20
C GLY A 46 -3.64 -12.68 -5.31
N ARG A 47 -4.34 -13.18 -4.27
CA ARG A 47 -5.00 -14.50 -4.31
C ARG A 47 -6.01 -14.61 -5.45
N GLU A 48 -6.88 -13.61 -5.59
CA GLU A 48 -7.92 -13.56 -6.62
C GLU A 48 -7.35 -13.50 -8.05
N VAL A 49 -6.17 -12.90 -8.22
CA VAL A 49 -5.43 -12.92 -9.48
C VAL A 49 -4.88 -14.33 -9.73
N CYS A 50 -4.22 -14.94 -8.74
CA CYS A 50 -3.66 -16.28 -8.87
C CYS A 50 -4.73 -17.34 -9.19
N GLU A 51 -5.90 -17.26 -8.55
CA GLU A 51 -7.05 -18.15 -8.81
C GLU A 51 -7.58 -18.00 -10.25
N ARG A 52 -7.70 -16.77 -10.77
CA ARG A 52 -8.22 -16.51 -12.13
C ARG A 52 -7.22 -16.88 -13.22
N LEU A 53 -5.93 -16.70 -12.95
CA LEU A 53 -4.85 -16.99 -13.89
C LEU A 53 -4.34 -18.43 -13.79
N PHE A 54 -4.84 -19.22 -12.84
CA PHE A 54 -4.39 -20.58 -12.56
C PHE A 54 -2.88 -20.67 -12.28
N VAL A 55 -2.35 -19.69 -11.54
CA VAL A 55 -0.94 -19.63 -11.12
C VAL A 55 -0.80 -19.81 -9.61
N SER A 56 0.39 -20.17 -9.14
CA SER A 56 0.65 -20.29 -7.70
C SER A 56 0.63 -18.92 -7.01
N PRO A 57 0.10 -18.84 -5.77
CA PRO A 57 0.17 -17.64 -4.91
C PRO A 57 1.60 -17.20 -4.54
#